data_AF-A0A8C7KKM5-F1
#
_entry.id   AF-A0A8C7KKM5-F1
#
_cell.length_a   1.000
_cell.length_b   1.000
_cell.length_c   1.000
_cell.angle_alpha   90.00
_cell.angle_beta   90.00
_cell.angle_gamma   90.00
#
_symmetry.space_group_name_H-M   'P 1'
#
loop_
_entity.id
_entity.type
_entity.pdbx_description
1 polymer ?
#
loop_
_entity_poly.entity_id
_entity_poly.type
_entity_poly.pdbx_seq_one_letter_code
_entity_poly.pdbx_strand_id
1 'polypeptide(L)'
;MLLPEAVWNSVVSVATEDRLSLRASALKLTTYLYNDLFFYNIKKNTWVKSDIPNPPPRRCAHQAVVVPQAGGQLWLFGGEFASPDGEQFYHYKDLWVLHLSTNTWEQIKVPGAPSGRSGHRMVLSKRQLLVFGGFHESARDFIYYNDVHAFSLDSFTWSRLSPSGTGPSPRSACQMTSTPDGSGVIIYGGYSKVKAKKDVEKGTIHSDMFLLKRDGKEEQEKWLWSRVSPSGSKPPARSGFSLAVGPTGRALLFGGVCDEEEDETLEGDFYNDLYLYDINKHRWFPAQLKGCKSEKKKRRRGKKGGETGEGSGEGQEEEGAAAAQGPVEVIKEIVTEDGTVMTIKEIIPGTQVEEESEEEEEGEEGASAILVEPCARSSAMATVKYGKLYLYGGMFEVGDRQFTLNDLYCLDLHKMDQWEVLVEMDPKTQEWLDDWSDSEDDEEGDEEEAKGGDDEEEESEEESDEQDEEDHPPVQPGEALEDFQSRTEQYWVGQARANMGPEAKDTKVQKVGIAMAKVFYEDQQ
;
A
#
# COMPACT_ATOMS: atom_id res chain seq x y z
N MET A 1 -0.69 32.58 -7.79
CA MET A 1 0.70 32.35 -7.33
C MET A 1 1.00 30.90 -7.66
N LEU A 2 1.83 30.66 -8.67
CA LEU A 2 2.07 29.35 -9.27
C LEU A 2 2.89 28.51 -8.29
N LEU A 3 2.38 27.34 -7.92
CA LEU A 3 3.12 26.34 -7.15
C LEU A 3 4.37 25.89 -7.94
N PRO A 4 5.47 25.47 -7.30
CA PRO A 4 6.63 24.94 -8.01
C PRO A 4 6.21 23.79 -8.95
N GLU A 5 6.62 23.84 -10.22
CA GLU A 5 6.32 22.81 -11.23
C GLU A 5 6.70 21.39 -10.79
N ALA A 6 7.65 21.23 -9.86
CA ALA A 6 8.12 19.96 -9.34
C ALA A 6 7.02 19.18 -8.58
N VAL A 7 6.22 19.86 -7.75
CA VAL A 7 5.15 19.22 -6.93
C VAL A 7 4.03 18.66 -7.81
N TRP A 8 3.80 19.27 -8.97
CA TRP A 8 2.76 18.82 -9.90
C TRP A 8 3.22 17.72 -10.85
N ASN A 9 4.52 17.47 -10.99
CA ASN A 9 5.06 16.48 -11.93
C ASN A 9 5.48 15.17 -11.25
N SER A 10 5.15 15.00 -9.96
CA SER A 10 5.63 13.85 -9.19
C SER A 10 4.56 13.05 -8.47
N VAL A 11 4.71 11.73 -8.58
CA VAL A 11 4.07 10.75 -7.69
C VAL A 11 4.98 10.61 -6.48
N VAL A 12 4.42 10.80 -5.29
CA VAL A 12 5.12 10.58 -4.04
C VAL A 12 4.85 9.15 -3.61
N SER A 13 5.91 8.37 -3.49
CA SER A 13 5.87 7.06 -2.85
C SER A 13 6.66 7.14 -1.55
N VAL A 14 6.05 6.70 -0.46
CA VAL A 14 6.78 6.29 0.73
C VAL A 14 6.91 4.78 0.56
N ALA A 15 8.14 4.26 0.47
CA ALA A 15 8.33 2.82 0.52
C ALA A 15 7.93 2.38 1.93
N THR A 16 7.07 1.36 2.04
CA THR A 16 6.48 1.04 3.35
C THR A 16 6.77 -0.34 3.89
N GLU A 17 6.99 -1.36 3.05
CA GLU A 17 7.12 -2.73 3.55
C GLU A 17 7.75 -3.65 2.49
N ASP A 18 8.71 -4.49 2.91
CA ASP A 18 9.13 -5.69 2.20
C ASP A 18 9.12 -6.88 3.18
N ARG A 19 8.58 -8.02 2.75
CA ARG A 19 8.58 -9.28 3.53
C ARG A 19 9.38 -10.34 2.78
N LEU A 20 10.34 -10.95 3.48
CA LEU A 20 11.15 -12.05 2.97
C LEU A 20 10.79 -13.38 3.68
N SER A 21 10.78 -14.48 2.93
CA SER A 21 10.47 -15.85 3.40
C SER A 21 11.54 -16.84 2.92
N LEU A 22 12.27 -17.46 3.86
CA LEU A 22 13.34 -18.44 3.60
C LEU A 22 12.95 -19.85 4.05
N ARG A 23 12.84 -20.84 3.13
CA ARG A 23 12.75 -22.29 3.49
C ARG A 23 14.15 -22.80 3.84
N ALA A 24 14.43 -23.65 4.83
CA ALA A 24 13.63 -24.73 5.40
C ALA A 24 13.97 -25.01 6.89
N SER A 25 13.00 -25.62 7.60
CA SER A 25 13.01 -26.21 8.95
C SER A 25 12.67 -25.36 10.18
N ALA A 26 12.62 -24.02 10.08
CA ALA A 26 11.93 -23.14 11.04
C ALA A 26 11.80 -21.73 10.44
N LEU A 27 10.76 -21.49 9.65
CA LEU A 27 10.56 -20.20 8.97
C LEU A 27 10.18 -19.10 9.97
N LYS A 28 11.05 -18.09 10.13
CA LYS A 28 10.69 -16.81 10.74
C LYS A 28 10.53 -15.79 9.61
N LEU A 29 9.30 -15.42 9.28
CA LEU A 29 9.01 -14.32 8.35
C LEU A 29 9.67 -13.06 8.91
N THR A 30 10.51 -12.41 8.10
CA THR A 30 11.13 -11.14 8.50
C THR A 30 10.50 -9.98 7.72
N THR A 31 9.93 -9.02 8.44
CA THR A 31 9.28 -7.83 7.87
C THR A 31 10.21 -6.62 8.02
N TYR A 32 10.53 -5.97 6.90
CA TYR A 32 11.31 -4.74 6.87
C TYR A 32 10.40 -3.56 6.52
N LEU A 33 10.48 -2.51 7.32
CA LEU A 33 9.74 -1.27 7.10
C LEU A 33 10.69 -0.13 6.75
N TYR A 34 10.27 0.69 5.79
CA TYR A 34 11.05 1.82 5.31
C TYR A 34 10.42 3.15 5.76
N ASN A 35 11.22 4.20 5.70
CA ASN A 35 10.81 5.60 5.82
C ASN A 35 11.35 6.44 4.67
N ASP A 36 11.74 5.79 3.58
CA ASP A 36 12.28 6.43 2.39
C ASP A 36 11.19 7.17 1.62
N LEU A 37 11.55 8.35 1.10
CA LEU A 37 10.69 9.20 0.30
C LEU A 37 11.21 9.27 -1.14
N PHE A 38 10.38 8.84 -2.08
CA PHE A 38 10.70 8.88 -3.50
C PHE A 38 9.75 9.81 -4.26
N PHE A 39 10.32 10.61 -5.16
CA PHE A 39 9.58 11.41 -6.13
C PHE A 39 9.82 10.85 -7.53
N TYR A 40 8.74 10.43 -8.19
CA TYR A 40 8.82 10.08 -9.60
C TYR A 40 8.74 11.34 -10.46
N ASN A 41 9.64 11.56 -11.41
CA ASN A 41 9.58 12.69 -12.34
C ASN A 41 8.95 12.26 -13.66
N ILE A 42 7.69 12.65 -13.91
CA ILE A 42 6.95 12.27 -15.13
C ILE A 42 7.63 12.74 -16.42
N LYS A 43 8.21 13.95 -16.43
CA LYS A 43 8.84 14.50 -17.64
C LYS A 43 10.15 13.78 -17.98
N LYS A 44 10.90 13.35 -16.95
CA LYS A 44 12.19 12.67 -17.11
C LYS A 44 12.07 11.15 -17.12
N ASN A 45 10.93 10.59 -16.71
CA ASN A 45 10.73 9.17 -16.48
C ASN A 45 11.77 8.57 -15.51
N THR A 46 11.97 9.20 -14.35
CA THR A 46 13.00 8.78 -13.38
C THR A 46 12.50 8.94 -11.95
N TRP A 47 12.81 7.98 -11.09
CA TRP A 47 12.67 8.12 -9.64
C TRP A 47 13.83 8.90 -9.03
N VAL A 48 13.55 9.68 -8.00
CA VAL A 48 14.53 10.43 -7.21
C VAL A 48 14.25 10.18 -5.74
N LYS A 49 15.20 9.57 -5.03
CA LYS A 49 15.18 9.49 -3.57
C LYS A 49 15.42 10.89 -3.00
N SER A 50 14.65 11.25 -1.98
CA SER A 50 14.76 12.53 -1.30
C SER A 50 15.13 12.33 0.16
N ASP A 51 16.35 12.69 0.51
CA ASP A 51 16.86 12.59 1.87
C ASP A 51 16.53 13.86 2.64
N ILE A 52 15.33 13.89 3.23
CA ILE A 52 14.86 15.00 4.06
C ILE A 52 15.11 14.65 5.53
N PRO A 53 15.86 15.46 6.28
CA PRO A 53 16.13 15.21 7.69
C PRO A 53 14.86 15.12 8.55
N ASN A 54 14.97 14.37 9.65
CA ASN A 54 13.90 14.18 10.65
C ASN A 54 12.57 13.65 10.08
N PRO A 55 12.59 12.59 9.24
CA PRO A 55 11.36 12.02 8.71
C PRO A 55 10.53 11.36 9.82
N PRO A 56 9.23 11.12 9.59
CA PRO A 56 8.45 10.25 10.47
C PRO A 56 9.10 8.87 10.60
N PRO A 57 8.94 8.19 11.76
CA PRO A 57 9.37 6.80 11.93
C PRO A 57 8.85 5.85 10.84
N ARG A 58 9.62 4.78 10.58
CA ARG A 58 9.29 3.70 9.64
C ARG A 58 7.90 3.14 9.91
N ARG A 59 7.09 3.00 8.86
CA ARG A 59 5.68 2.60 9.00
C ARG A 59 5.05 2.13 7.69
N CYS A 60 4.08 1.22 7.78
CA CYS A 60 3.18 0.87 6.68
C CYS A 60 1.72 1.22 7.01
N ALA A 61 0.84 1.03 6.02
CA ALA A 61 -0.61 1.24 6.14
C ALA A 61 -1.05 2.62 6.69
N HIS A 62 -0.17 3.62 6.56
CA HIS A 62 -0.45 5.02 6.87
C HIS A 62 -1.25 5.67 5.74
N GLN A 63 -1.68 6.92 5.92
CA GLN A 63 -2.26 7.70 4.84
C GLN A 63 -1.53 9.01 4.64
N ALA A 64 -1.30 9.35 3.38
CA ALA A 64 -0.68 10.58 2.97
C ALA A 64 -1.61 11.37 2.02
N VAL A 65 -1.73 12.67 2.23
CA VAL A 65 -2.58 13.56 1.43
C VAL A 65 -1.80 14.81 1.06
N VAL A 66 -1.75 15.12 -0.24
CA VAL A 66 -1.14 16.36 -0.72
C VAL A 66 -2.17 17.50 -0.67
N VAL A 67 -1.77 18.61 -0.06
CA VAL A 67 -2.55 19.84 0.05
C VAL A 67 -1.81 20.95 -0.71
N PRO A 68 -2.48 21.71 -1.60
CA PRO A 68 -1.82 22.73 -2.43
C PRO A 68 -1.52 24.05 -1.69
N GLN A 69 -1.77 24.14 -0.39
CA GLN A 69 -1.55 25.36 0.41
C GLN A 69 -0.04 25.59 0.64
N ALA A 70 0.35 26.85 0.90
CA ALA A 70 1.70 27.23 1.32
C ALA A 70 2.88 26.72 0.44
N GLY A 71 2.65 26.56 -0.87
CA GLY A 71 3.69 26.03 -1.78
C GLY A 71 3.67 24.51 -1.96
N GLY A 72 2.73 23.82 -1.30
CA GLY A 72 2.57 22.36 -1.33
C GLY A 72 2.96 21.76 0.01
N GLN A 73 2.06 20.93 0.56
CA GLN A 73 2.26 20.21 1.80
C GLN A 73 1.83 18.76 1.62
N LEU A 74 2.61 17.82 2.14
CA LEU A 74 2.25 16.41 2.21
C LEU A 74 1.95 16.08 3.68
N TRP A 75 0.69 15.82 3.98
CA TRP A 75 0.23 15.47 5.31
C TRP A 75 0.17 13.96 5.48
N LEU A 76 0.73 13.43 6.56
CA LEU A 76 0.79 12.01 6.88
C LEU A 76 0.18 11.75 8.25
N PHE A 77 -0.69 10.75 8.37
CA PHE A 77 -1.28 10.35 9.65
C PHE A 77 -1.22 8.84 9.86
N GLY A 78 -0.95 8.44 11.10
CA GLY A 78 -1.06 7.07 11.59
C GLY A 78 -0.18 6.06 10.86
N GLY A 79 -0.71 4.85 10.67
CA GLY A 79 0.03 3.68 10.19
C GLY A 79 0.50 2.80 11.34
N GLU A 80 1.28 1.78 11.02
CA GLU A 80 1.85 0.87 12.00
C GLU A 80 3.31 0.54 11.72
N PHE A 81 4.01 0.20 12.78
CA PHE A 81 5.28 -0.49 12.73
C PHE A 81 5.06 -1.95 13.14
N ALA A 82 5.54 -2.87 12.34
CA ALA A 82 5.62 -4.30 12.64
C ALA A 82 7.05 -4.63 13.00
N SER A 83 7.24 -5.37 14.10
CA SER A 83 8.54 -5.93 14.44
C SER A 83 9.05 -6.83 13.31
N PRO A 84 10.37 -6.99 13.12
CA PRO A 84 10.90 -7.86 12.09
C PRO A 84 10.32 -9.26 12.15
N ASP A 85 10.09 -9.81 13.34
CA ASP A 85 9.47 -11.13 13.51
C ASP A 85 7.95 -11.18 13.39
N GLY A 86 7.28 -10.07 13.11
CA GLY A 86 5.82 -9.99 12.97
C GLY A 86 5.03 -10.23 14.26
N GLU A 87 5.68 -10.30 15.43
CA GLU A 87 5.00 -10.58 16.71
C GLU A 87 4.43 -9.33 17.39
N GLN A 88 4.95 -8.14 17.07
CA GLN A 88 4.57 -6.89 17.74
C GLN A 88 4.22 -5.81 16.74
N PHE A 89 3.04 -5.22 16.94
CA PHE A 89 2.55 -4.09 16.16
C PHE A 89 2.46 -2.85 17.03
N TYR A 90 2.99 -1.73 16.52
CA TYR A 90 2.84 -0.42 17.12
C TYR A 90 2.05 0.49 16.17
N HIS A 91 0.83 0.85 16.56
CA HIS A 91 0.00 1.75 15.75
C HIS A 91 0.26 3.21 16.10
N TYR A 92 0.74 3.96 15.11
CA TYR A 92 1.01 5.38 15.24
C TYR A 92 -0.29 6.20 15.30
N LYS A 93 -0.25 7.30 16.07
CA LYS A 93 -1.33 8.30 16.22
C LYS A 93 -0.88 9.72 15.88
N ASP A 94 0.33 9.86 15.37
CA ASP A 94 0.97 11.13 15.07
C ASP A 94 0.50 11.69 13.72
N LEU A 95 0.55 13.02 13.63
CA LEU A 95 0.29 13.78 12.40
C LEU A 95 1.58 14.47 12.01
N TRP A 96 2.00 14.28 10.77
CA TRP A 96 3.19 14.89 10.19
C TRP A 96 2.81 15.72 8.98
N VAL A 97 3.58 16.78 8.73
CA VAL A 97 3.52 17.53 7.49
C VAL A 97 4.93 17.67 6.93
N LEU A 98 5.09 17.37 5.66
CA LEU A 98 6.25 17.76 4.87
C LEU A 98 5.89 19.02 4.09
N HIS A 99 6.59 20.11 4.40
CA HIS A 99 6.50 21.35 3.62
C HIS A 99 7.35 21.19 2.36
N LEU A 100 6.71 21.03 1.20
CA LEU A 100 7.39 20.75 -0.08
C LEU A 100 8.14 21.97 -0.64
N SER A 101 7.80 23.17 -0.16
CA SER A 101 8.49 24.41 -0.54
C SER A 101 9.86 24.55 0.13
N THR A 102 10.03 23.98 1.32
CA THR A 102 11.25 24.07 2.14
C THR A 102 11.95 22.73 2.33
N ASN A 103 11.32 21.62 1.92
CA ASN A 103 11.77 20.25 2.20
C ASN A 103 12.04 20.04 3.69
N THR A 104 11.03 20.31 4.52
CA THR A 104 11.14 20.16 5.98
C THR A 104 9.96 19.36 6.53
N TRP A 105 10.27 18.32 7.30
CA TRP A 105 9.29 17.58 8.09
C TRP A 105 8.98 18.32 9.39
N GLU A 106 7.72 18.29 9.79
CA GLU A 106 7.23 18.84 11.04
C GLU A 106 6.19 17.89 11.64
N GLN A 107 6.35 17.54 12.92
CA GLN A 107 5.35 16.79 13.66
C GLN A 107 4.34 17.74 14.31
N ILE A 108 3.07 17.61 13.94
CA ILE A 108 2.00 18.45 14.44
C ILE A 108 1.43 17.83 15.73
N LYS A 109 1.82 18.41 16.88
CA LYS A 109 1.42 17.95 18.21
C LYS A 109 0.25 18.79 18.74
N VAL A 110 -0.98 18.34 18.50
CA VAL A 110 -2.20 18.98 19.02
C VAL A 110 -3.12 17.96 19.68
N PRO A 111 -3.87 18.36 20.73
CA PRO A 111 -4.81 17.47 21.40
C PRO A 111 -6.00 17.10 20.51
N GLY A 112 -6.72 16.05 20.89
CA GLY A 112 -7.93 15.61 20.20
C GLY A 112 -7.70 14.76 18.95
N ALA A 113 -6.45 14.40 18.65
CA ALA A 113 -6.12 13.48 17.57
C ALA A 113 -6.81 12.11 17.74
N PRO A 114 -7.12 11.40 16.64
CA PRO A 114 -7.64 10.04 16.70
C PRO A 114 -6.66 9.09 17.43
N SER A 115 -7.19 7.96 17.94
CA SER A 115 -6.36 6.88 18.47
C SER A 115 -5.41 6.32 17.40
N GLY A 116 -4.31 5.69 17.84
CA GLY A 116 -3.34 5.09 16.92
C GLY A 116 -3.99 4.00 16.07
N ARG A 117 -3.75 4.03 14.77
CA ARG A 117 -4.47 3.18 13.81
C ARG A 117 -3.74 2.99 12.48
N SER A 118 -3.88 1.82 11.89
CA SER A 118 -3.44 1.49 10.53
C SER A 118 -4.63 1.18 9.61
N GLY A 119 -4.40 1.17 8.30
CA GLY A 119 -5.42 0.83 7.30
C GLY A 119 -6.63 1.77 7.28
N HIS A 120 -6.52 2.94 7.91
CA HIS A 120 -7.54 3.99 7.87
C HIS A 120 -7.47 4.73 6.53
N ARG A 121 -8.44 5.62 6.27
CA ARG A 121 -8.34 6.55 5.13
C ARG A 121 -8.32 7.99 5.59
N MET A 122 -7.52 8.81 4.91
CA MET A 122 -7.47 10.25 5.08
C MET A 122 -7.66 10.93 3.73
N VAL A 123 -8.53 11.92 3.63
CA VAL A 123 -8.72 12.71 2.40
C VAL A 123 -8.86 14.19 2.70
N LEU A 124 -8.41 15.03 1.76
CA LEU A 124 -8.68 16.46 1.79
C LEU A 124 -10.12 16.73 1.32
N SER A 125 -10.92 17.35 2.18
CA SER A 125 -12.25 17.84 1.83
C SER A 125 -12.37 19.30 2.23
N LYS A 126 -12.39 20.19 1.23
CA LYS A 126 -12.24 21.66 1.39
C LYS A 126 -10.94 22.01 2.12
N ARG A 127 -11.01 22.57 3.34
CA ARG A 127 -9.84 22.96 4.17
C ARG A 127 -9.69 22.07 5.41
N GLN A 128 -10.19 20.83 5.33
CA GLN A 128 -10.11 19.85 6.40
C GLN A 128 -9.56 18.53 5.88
N LEU A 129 -8.71 17.88 6.67
CA LEU A 129 -8.36 16.47 6.48
C LEU A 129 -9.38 15.63 7.24
N LEU A 130 -10.10 14.76 6.53
CA LEU A 130 -11.06 13.84 7.14
C LEU A 130 -10.41 12.47 7.27
N VAL A 131 -10.46 11.90 8.48
CA VAL A 131 -9.97 10.56 8.80
C VAL A 131 -11.17 9.66 9.11
N PHE A 132 -11.21 8.47 8.52
CA PHE A 132 -12.23 7.47 8.77
C PHE A 132 -11.64 6.07 8.95
N GLY A 133 -12.20 5.36 9.93
CA GLY A 133 -11.98 3.93 10.11
C GLY A 133 -10.57 3.57 10.54
N GLY A 134 -10.13 2.39 10.13
CA GLY A 134 -8.85 1.81 10.47
C GLY A 134 -8.96 0.70 11.51
N PHE A 135 -7.81 0.17 11.88
CA PHE A 135 -7.64 -0.97 12.76
C PHE A 135 -6.57 -0.67 13.81
N HIS A 136 -6.70 -1.30 14.96
CA HIS A 136 -5.71 -1.29 16.02
C HIS A 136 -5.67 -2.66 16.68
N GLU A 137 -4.48 -3.24 16.76
CA GLU A 137 -4.18 -4.48 17.43
C GLU A 137 -3.33 -4.23 18.68
N SER A 138 -3.56 -5.10 19.66
CA SER A 138 -2.78 -5.21 20.88
C SER A 138 -2.58 -6.69 21.16
N ALA A 139 -1.65 -7.04 22.05
CA ALA A 139 -1.31 -8.43 22.38
C ALA A 139 -2.49 -9.34 22.84
N ARG A 140 -3.68 -8.78 23.11
CA ARG A 140 -4.85 -9.54 23.58
C ARG A 140 -6.11 -9.30 22.76
N ASP A 141 -6.16 -8.23 21.99
CA ASP A 141 -7.38 -7.81 21.33
C ASP A 141 -7.13 -6.91 20.13
N PHE A 142 -8.12 -6.85 19.25
CA PHE A 142 -8.11 -5.98 18.10
C PHE A 142 -9.42 -5.21 17.98
N ILE A 143 -9.35 -4.01 17.41
CA ILE A 143 -10.48 -3.12 17.25
C ILE A 143 -10.46 -2.54 15.84
N TYR A 144 -11.58 -2.66 15.15
CA TYR A 144 -11.86 -1.89 13.94
C TYR A 144 -12.61 -0.62 14.33
N TYR A 145 -12.34 0.48 13.65
CA TYR A 145 -12.98 1.77 13.88
C TYR A 145 -13.97 2.12 12.77
N ASN A 146 -14.96 2.96 13.09
CA ASN A 146 -15.83 3.69 12.15
C ASN A 146 -16.07 5.13 12.57
N ASP A 147 -15.23 5.66 13.48
CA ASP A 147 -15.28 7.06 13.86
C ASP A 147 -14.79 7.94 12.70
N VAL A 148 -15.26 9.19 12.71
CA VAL A 148 -14.82 10.21 11.74
C VAL A 148 -14.18 11.34 12.53
N HIS A 149 -12.99 11.74 12.11
CA HIS A 149 -12.30 12.91 12.66
C HIS A 149 -11.99 13.90 11.55
N ALA A 150 -11.98 15.18 11.90
CA ALA A 150 -11.62 16.27 11.01
C ALA A 150 -10.50 17.09 11.62
N PHE A 151 -9.41 17.26 10.87
CA PHE A 151 -8.35 18.21 11.20
C PHE A 151 -8.53 19.46 10.35
N SER A 152 -8.71 20.61 11.01
CA SER A 152 -8.82 21.91 10.36
C SER A 152 -7.45 22.43 9.96
N LEU A 153 -7.23 22.70 8.68
CA LEU A 153 -5.99 23.31 8.17
C LEU A 153 -5.92 24.82 8.45
N ASP A 154 -7.05 25.44 8.82
CA ASP A 154 -7.09 26.87 9.16
C ASP A 154 -6.71 27.10 10.63
N SER A 155 -7.21 26.24 11.54
CA SER A 155 -7.04 26.41 12.99
C SER A 155 -6.08 25.41 13.62
N PHE A 156 -5.60 24.41 12.88
CA PHE A 156 -4.73 23.33 13.37
C PHE A 156 -5.34 22.57 14.55
N THR A 157 -6.65 22.30 14.49
CA THR A 157 -7.39 21.63 15.56
C THR A 157 -8.08 20.38 15.04
N TRP A 158 -8.03 19.31 15.82
CA TRP A 158 -8.86 18.13 15.61
C TRP A 158 -10.27 18.33 16.17
N SER A 159 -11.25 17.74 15.48
CA SER A 159 -12.59 17.54 16.00
C SER A 159 -13.09 16.14 15.64
N ARG A 160 -13.69 15.46 16.61
CA ARG A 160 -14.42 14.22 16.35
C ARG A 160 -15.80 14.59 15.83
N LEU A 161 -16.12 14.15 14.62
CA LEU A 161 -17.43 14.39 14.04
C LEU A 161 -18.44 13.39 14.61
N SER A 162 -19.68 13.83 14.74
CA SER A 162 -20.83 12.99 15.13
C SER A 162 -21.88 13.02 14.02
N PRO A 163 -21.64 12.37 12.87
CA PRO A 163 -22.61 12.38 11.79
C PRO A 163 -23.92 11.68 12.20
N SER A 164 -25.03 12.26 11.77
CA SER A 164 -26.35 11.65 11.88
C SER A 164 -26.57 10.56 10.82
N GLY A 165 -27.59 9.72 11.00
CA GLY A 165 -27.91 8.63 10.08
C GLY A 165 -27.09 7.36 10.33
N THR A 166 -27.33 6.34 9.51
CA THR A 166 -26.65 5.04 9.63
C THR A 166 -25.42 5.02 8.73
N GLY A 167 -24.24 5.08 9.35
CA GLY A 167 -22.95 5.00 8.67
C GLY A 167 -22.48 3.55 8.45
N PRO A 168 -21.30 3.40 7.82
CA PRO A 168 -20.61 2.11 7.70
C PRO A 168 -20.32 1.45 9.04
N SER A 169 -20.30 0.11 9.03
CA SER A 169 -19.74 -0.68 10.13
C SER A 169 -18.24 -0.41 10.29
N PRO A 170 -17.66 -0.69 11.48
CA PRO A 170 -16.20 -0.67 11.67
C PRO A 170 -15.44 -1.45 10.60
N ARG A 171 -14.37 -0.85 10.07
CA ARG A 171 -13.59 -1.41 8.96
C ARG A 171 -12.24 -0.73 8.78
N SER A 172 -11.28 -1.48 8.22
CA SER A 172 -10.01 -0.98 7.69
C SER A 172 -9.93 -1.26 6.18
N ALA A 173 -8.86 -0.80 5.52
CA ALA A 173 -8.56 -1.02 4.11
C ALA A 173 -9.69 -0.61 3.13
N CYS A 174 -10.67 0.18 3.59
CA CYS A 174 -11.68 0.77 2.73
C CYS A 174 -11.06 1.84 1.82
N GLN A 175 -11.79 2.26 0.80
CA GLN A 175 -11.42 3.40 -0.02
C GLN A 175 -12.30 4.59 0.32
N MET A 176 -11.69 5.78 0.38
CA MET A 176 -12.39 7.04 0.63
C MET A 176 -12.01 8.06 -0.43
N THR A 177 -12.98 8.77 -0.98
CA THR A 177 -12.75 9.83 -1.97
C THR A 177 -13.65 11.03 -1.69
N SER A 178 -13.12 12.24 -1.85
CA SER A 178 -13.94 13.46 -1.81
C SER A 178 -14.89 13.52 -3.00
N THR A 179 -16.08 14.09 -2.78
CA THR A 179 -17.01 14.40 -3.87
C THR A 179 -16.45 15.54 -4.73
N PRO A 180 -16.72 15.58 -6.05
CA PRO A 180 -16.19 16.62 -6.94
C PRO A 180 -16.55 18.05 -6.53
N ASP A 181 -17.70 18.23 -5.89
CA ASP A 181 -18.18 19.52 -5.35
C ASP A 181 -17.58 19.88 -3.98
N GLY A 182 -16.78 18.98 -3.39
CA GLY A 182 -16.22 19.13 -2.04
C GLY A 182 -17.25 19.12 -0.92
N SER A 183 -18.51 18.73 -1.19
CA SER A 183 -19.57 18.73 -0.18
C SER A 183 -19.50 17.53 0.78
N GLY A 184 -18.74 16.50 0.45
CA GLY A 184 -18.63 15.30 1.25
C GLY A 184 -17.53 14.34 0.80
N VAL A 185 -17.63 13.11 1.28
CA VAL A 185 -16.75 11.99 0.90
C VAL A 185 -17.57 10.72 0.68
N ILE A 186 -17.14 9.88 -0.24
CA ILE A 186 -17.67 8.54 -0.49
C ILE A 186 -16.72 7.53 0.12
N ILE A 187 -17.27 6.54 0.81
CA ILE A 187 -16.55 5.39 1.35
C ILE A 187 -17.05 4.15 0.63
N TYR A 188 -16.12 3.29 0.22
CA TYR A 188 -16.41 2.05 -0.46
C TYR A 188 -15.56 0.90 0.06
N GLY A 189 -16.23 -0.22 0.32
CA GLY A 189 -15.60 -1.49 0.66
C GLY A 189 -14.83 -1.49 1.98
N GLY A 190 -13.74 -2.25 2.02
CA GLY A 190 -12.89 -2.49 3.19
C GLY A 190 -13.07 -3.88 3.80
N TYR A 191 -12.40 -4.13 4.91
CA TYR A 191 -12.42 -5.40 5.62
C TYR A 191 -12.66 -5.17 7.10
N SER A 192 -13.29 -6.14 7.76
CA SER A 192 -13.35 -6.21 9.21
C SER A 192 -13.36 -7.64 9.69
N LYS A 193 -12.80 -7.89 10.87
CA LYS A 193 -12.92 -9.15 11.59
C LYS A 193 -13.75 -8.96 12.84
N VAL A 194 -14.53 -9.97 13.21
CA VAL A 194 -15.27 -9.99 14.47
C VAL A 194 -15.00 -11.32 15.17
N LYS A 195 -14.65 -11.26 16.45
CA LYS A 195 -14.58 -12.44 17.32
C LYS A 195 -15.97 -13.05 17.46
N ALA A 196 -16.19 -14.22 16.85
CA ALA A 196 -17.42 -14.99 16.99
C ALA A 196 -17.37 -15.83 18.29
N LYS A 197 -18.24 -16.84 18.42
CA LYS A 197 -18.23 -17.74 19.59
C LYS A 197 -16.89 -18.47 19.70
N LYS A 198 -16.35 -18.61 20.92
CA LYS A 198 -15.13 -19.36 21.33
C LYS A 198 -14.10 -19.55 20.20
N ASP A 199 -13.14 -18.64 20.13
CA ASP A 199 -11.91 -18.69 19.32
C ASP A 199 -12.09 -18.77 17.79
N VAL A 200 -13.32 -18.60 17.28
CA VAL A 200 -13.56 -18.45 15.84
C VAL A 200 -13.63 -16.96 15.50
N GLU A 201 -12.77 -16.50 14.61
CA GLU A 201 -12.79 -15.15 14.07
C GLU A 201 -13.45 -15.16 12.70
N LYS A 202 -14.44 -14.28 12.47
CA LYS A 202 -15.11 -14.19 11.18
C LYS A 202 -14.67 -12.92 10.44
N GLY A 203 -13.97 -13.11 9.33
CA GLY A 203 -13.67 -12.04 8.37
C GLY A 203 -14.93 -11.59 7.62
N THR A 204 -14.97 -10.33 7.21
CA THR A 204 -16.04 -9.79 6.36
C THR A 204 -15.44 -8.77 5.40
N ILE A 205 -15.47 -9.11 4.11
CA ILE A 205 -15.19 -8.18 3.03
C ILE A 205 -16.44 -7.33 2.80
N HIS A 206 -16.29 -6.03 2.93
CA HIS A 206 -17.36 -5.07 2.69
C HIS A 206 -17.41 -4.71 1.21
N SER A 207 -18.61 -4.59 0.66
CA SER A 207 -18.86 -4.13 -0.73
C SER A 207 -19.97 -3.07 -0.79
N ASP A 208 -20.34 -2.52 0.37
CA ASP A 208 -21.28 -1.42 0.51
C ASP A 208 -20.59 -0.06 0.30
N MET A 209 -21.41 0.94 -0.01
CA MET A 209 -20.98 2.30 -0.30
C MET A 209 -21.79 3.30 0.52
N PHE A 210 -21.10 4.29 1.06
CA PHE A 210 -21.71 5.34 1.87
C PHE A 210 -21.23 6.71 1.43
N LEU A 211 -22.10 7.71 1.56
CA LEU A 211 -21.79 9.11 1.38
C LEU A 211 -21.87 9.79 2.74
N LEU A 212 -20.79 10.44 3.13
CA LEU A 212 -20.75 11.38 4.25
C LEU A 212 -20.85 12.79 3.67
N LYS A 213 -21.97 13.47 3.91
CA LYS A 213 -22.22 14.81 3.36
C LYS A 213 -22.30 15.86 4.47
N ARG A 214 -21.74 17.04 4.21
CA ARG A 214 -21.96 18.24 5.02
C ARG A 214 -23.39 18.74 4.80
N ASP A 215 -24.10 18.97 5.89
CA ASP A 215 -25.43 19.55 5.93
C ASP A 215 -25.39 20.85 6.76
N GLY A 216 -25.92 21.95 6.24
CA GLY A 216 -25.96 23.25 6.92
C GLY A 216 -25.17 24.39 6.26
N LYS A 217 -25.45 25.61 6.71
CA LYS A 217 -24.69 26.84 6.41
C LYS A 217 -23.57 27.00 7.45
N GLU A 218 -22.50 27.71 7.08
CA GLU A 218 -21.14 27.75 7.69
C GLU A 218 -21.02 27.83 9.23
N GLU A 219 -22.07 28.17 9.97
CA GLU A 219 -22.02 28.37 11.43
C GLU A 219 -22.28 27.10 12.27
N GLN A 220 -22.83 26.02 11.67
CA GLN A 220 -22.94 24.70 12.32
C GLN A 220 -22.74 23.60 11.27
N GLU A 221 -21.52 23.06 11.18
CA GLU A 221 -21.21 21.91 10.33
C GLU A 221 -21.90 20.65 10.88
N LYS A 222 -23.07 20.30 10.33
CA LYS A 222 -23.70 19.01 10.58
C LYS A 222 -23.25 18.04 9.50
N TRP A 223 -23.17 16.77 9.86
CA TRP A 223 -22.76 15.70 8.96
C TRP A 223 -23.85 14.64 8.90
N LEU A 224 -24.09 14.10 7.71
CA LEU A 224 -25.11 13.10 7.45
C LEU A 224 -24.53 11.93 6.68
N TRP A 225 -24.73 10.73 7.20
CA TRP A 225 -24.54 9.48 6.47
C TRP A 225 -25.74 9.15 5.61
N SER A 226 -25.47 8.75 4.37
CA SER A 226 -26.44 8.08 3.52
C SER A 226 -25.81 6.87 2.85
N ARG A 227 -26.55 5.77 2.79
CA ARG A 227 -26.14 4.60 2.01
C ARG A 227 -26.31 4.90 0.52
N VAL A 228 -25.30 4.58 -0.27
CA VAL A 228 -25.33 4.71 -1.73
C VAL A 228 -25.52 3.33 -2.33
N SER A 229 -26.49 3.20 -3.23
CA SER A 229 -26.76 1.98 -3.99
C SER A 229 -26.42 2.25 -5.46
N PRO A 230 -25.13 2.10 -5.84
CA PRO A 230 -24.72 2.43 -7.20
C PRO A 230 -25.32 1.45 -8.21
N SER A 231 -25.67 1.98 -9.38
CA SER A 231 -26.15 1.19 -10.51
C SER A 231 -25.00 0.63 -11.35
N GLY A 232 -25.30 -0.22 -12.33
CA GLY A 232 -24.32 -0.75 -13.27
C GLY A 232 -23.59 -1.99 -12.75
N SER A 233 -22.44 -2.29 -13.36
CA SER A 233 -21.68 -3.51 -13.12
C SER A 233 -20.60 -3.25 -12.08
N LYS A 234 -20.95 -3.52 -10.81
CA LYS A 234 -20.02 -3.38 -9.68
C LYS A 234 -18.91 -4.44 -9.72
N PRO A 235 -17.72 -4.15 -9.16
CA PRO A 235 -16.70 -5.17 -8.99
C PRO A 235 -17.16 -6.25 -7.98
N PRO A 236 -16.64 -7.48 -8.11
CA PRO A 236 -16.74 -8.53 -7.10
C PRO A 236 -16.30 -8.07 -5.71
N ALA A 237 -16.69 -8.79 -4.67
CA ALA A 237 -16.20 -8.54 -3.33
C ALA A 237 -14.68 -8.73 -3.29
N ARG A 238 -13.96 -7.74 -2.76
CA ARG A 238 -12.50 -7.74 -2.62
C ARG A 238 -12.03 -6.69 -1.62
N SER A 239 -10.85 -6.88 -1.08
CA SER A 239 -10.11 -5.92 -0.26
C SER A 239 -8.81 -5.53 -0.96
N GLY A 240 -8.02 -4.63 -0.36
CA GLY A 240 -6.69 -4.27 -0.88
C GLY A 240 -6.66 -3.63 -2.28
N PHE A 241 -7.80 -3.33 -2.91
CA PHE A 241 -7.84 -2.71 -4.23
C PHE A 241 -7.36 -1.26 -4.18
N SER A 242 -6.79 -0.78 -5.28
CA SER A 242 -6.31 0.59 -5.42
C SER A 242 -7.43 1.50 -5.90
N LEU A 243 -7.47 2.76 -5.44
CA LEU A 243 -8.40 3.77 -5.94
C LEU A 243 -7.66 5.04 -6.34
N ALA A 244 -7.97 5.59 -7.51
CA ALA A 244 -7.51 6.92 -7.92
C ALA A 244 -8.67 7.74 -8.51
N VAL A 245 -8.67 9.05 -8.26
CA VAL A 245 -9.72 9.95 -8.78
C VAL A 245 -9.22 10.59 -10.07
N GLY A 246 -9.87 10.23 -11.17
CA GLY A 246 -9.64 10.84 -12.48
C GLY A 246 -10.42 12.14 -12.70
N PRO A 247 -10.25 12.75 -13.88
CA PRO A 247 -10.97 13.97 -14.24
C PRO A 247 -12.49 13.80 -14.17
N THR A 248 -13.22 14.89 -13.97
CA THR A 248 -14.69 14.95 -14.03
C THR A 248 -15.42 14.08 -13.00
N GLY A 249 -14.76 13.69 -11.91
CA GLY A 249 -15.39 12.89 -10.84
C GLY A 249 -15.58 11.42 -11.21
N ARG A 250 -14.66 10.85 -11.99
CA ARG A 250 -14.59 9.41 -12.22
C ARG A 250 -13.53 8.81 -11.31
N ALA A 251 -13.91 7.92 -10.40
CA ALA A 251 -12.94 7.14 -9.65
C ALA A 251 -12.59 5.87 -10.44
N LEU A 252 -11.33 5.47 -10.38
CA LEU A 252 -10.79 4.25 -10.97
C LEU A 252 -10.43 3.29 -9.86
N LEU A 253 -10.88 2.06 -9.96
CA LEU A 253 -10.53 0.95 -9.08
C LEU A 253 -9.69 -0.05 -9.85
N PHE A 254 -8.56 -0.48 -9.30
CA PHE A 254 -7.70 -1.49 -9.91
C PHE A 254 -7.34 -2.59 -8.90
N GLY A 255 -7.45 -3.83 -9.36
CA GLY A 255 -6.99 -5.03 -8.66
C GLY A 255 -7.69 -5.29 -7.33
N GLY A 256 -6.91 -5.73 -6.34
CA GLY A 256 -7.37 -6.20 -5.03
C GLY A 256 -7.30 -7.72 -4.88
N VAL A 257 -7.73 -8.21 -3.73
CA VAL A 257 -7.72 -9.64 -3.38
C VAL A 257 -9.04 -10.05 -2.72
N CYS A 258 -9.50 -11.27 -2.99
CA CYS A 258 -10.59 -11.91 -2.27
C CYS A 258 -10.05 -13.16 -1.58
N ASP A 259 -10.02 -13.16 -0.25
CA ASP A 259 -9.53 -14.31 0.50
C ASP A 259 -10.67 -15.31 0.70
N GLU A 260 -10.44 -16.55 0.29
CA GLU A 260 -11.32 -17.69 0.51
C GLU A 260 -10.74 -18.56 1.63
N GLU A 261 -11.55 -18.86 2.65
CA GLU A 261 -11.16 -19.67 3.81
C GLU A 261 -11.85 -21.04 3.70
N GLU A 262 -11.07 -22.08 3.39
CA GLU A 262 -11.53 -23.48 3.29
C GLU A 262 -10.65 -24.38 4.16
N ASP A 263 -11.26 -25.17 5.05
CA ASP A 263 -10.62 -26.22 5.87
C ASP A 263 -9.21 -25.90 6.42
N GLU A 264 -9.06 -24.75 7.08
CA GLU A 264 -7.82 -24.22 7.70
C GLU A 264 -6.77 -23.65 6.74
N THR A 265 -7.07 -23.62 5.43
CA THR A 265 -6.28 -22.92 4.41
C THR A 265 -6.93 -21.59 4.03
N LEU A 266 -6.11 -20.55 3.89
CA LEU A 266 -6.51 -19.24 3.38
C LEU A 266 -5.85 -19.04 2.02
N GLU A 267 -6.64 -18.99 0.95
CA GLU A 267 -6.14 -18.71 -0.41
C GLU A 267 -6.69 -17.36 -0.89
N GLY A 268 -5.82 -16.52 -1.44
CA GLY A 268 -6.19 -15.20 -1.96
C GLY A 268 -6.35 -15.19 -3.47
N ASP A 269 -7.55 -14.91 -3.97
CA ASP A 269 -7.80 -14.65 -5.38
C ASP A 269 -7.48 -13.17 -5.71
N PHE A 270 -6.33 -12.93 -6.33
CA PHE A 270 -5.90 -11.60 -6.75
C PHE A 270 -6.51 -11.20 -8.09
N TYR A 271 -6.76 -9.91 -8.27
CA TYR A 271 -7.34 -9.35 -9.48
C TYR A 271 -6.40 -8.35 -10.17
N ASN A 272 -6.54 -8.23 -11.50
CA ASN A 272 -5.89 -7.22 -12.36
C ASN A 272 -6.89 -6.39 -13.18
N ASP A 273 -8.18 -6.48 -12.85
CA ASP A 273 -9.24 -5.77 -13.56
C ASP A 273 -9.28 -4.27 -13.21
N LEU A 274 -9.87 -3.49 -14.11
CA LEU A 274 -10.05 -2.04 -13.96
C LEU A 274 -11.55 -1.71 -13.98
N TYR A 275 -12.00 -0.94 -12.99
CA TYR A 275 -13.38 -0.45 -12.90
C TYR A 275 -13.42 1.08 -12.84
N LEU A 276 -14.46 1.66 -13.43
CA LEU A 276 -14.78 3.08 -13.36
C LEU A 276 -16.05 3.29 -12.56
N TYR A 277 -15.98 4.22 -11.62
CA TYR A 277 -17.14 4.71 -10.89
C TYR A 277 -17.40 6.17 -11.26
N ASP A 278 -18.54 6.44 -11.88
CA ASP A 278 -19.03 7.80 -12.09
C ASP A 278 -19.68 8.29 -10.78
N ILE A 279 -18.98 9.18 -10.07
CA ILE A 279 -19.42 9.70 -8.78
C ILE A 279 -20.72 10.50 -8.91
N ASN A 280 -20.90 11.20 -10.02
CA ASN A 280 -22.07 12.05 -10.23
C ASN A 280 -23.33 11.24 -10.58
N LYS A 281 -23.15 10.14 -11.32
CA LYS A 281 -24.26 9.26 -11.73
C LYS A 281 -24.47 8.07 -10.78
N HIS A 282 -23.60 7.91 -9.79
CA HIS A 282 -23.54 6.74 -8.91
C HIS A 282 -23.63 5.43 -9.70
N ARG A 283 -22.70 5.25 -10.65
CA ARG A 283 -22.74 4.10 -11.57
C ARG A 283 -21.35 3.49 -11.80
N TRP A 284 -21.28 2.18 -11.70
CA TRP A 284 -20.10 1.37 -12.00
C TRP A 284 -20.08 0.87 -13.44
N PHE A 285 -18.87 0.76 -13.98
CA PHE A 285 -18.57 0.20 -15.29
C PHE A 285 -17.24 -0.55 -15.24
N PRO A 286 -17.13 -1.76 -15.83
CA PRO A 286 -15.82 -2.32 -16.15
C PRO A 286 -15.15 -1.44 -17.20
N ALA A 287 -13.87 -1.15 -17.01
CA ALA A 287 -13.06 -0.48 -18.00
C ALA A 287 -12.33 -1.52 -18.84
N GLN A 288 -12.77 -1.66 -20.10
CA GLN A 288 -12.06 -2.44 -21.09
C GLN A 288 -11.21 -1.51 -21.95
N LEU A 289 -9.97 -1.93 -22.19
CA LEU A 289 -9.10 -1.28 -23.16
C LEU A 289 -9.65 -1.54 -24.57
N LYS A 290 -9.54 -0.55 -25.45
CA LYS A 290 -10.09 -0.62 -26.81
C LYS A 290 -9.35 -1.63 -27.71
N GLY A 291 -8.22 -2.16 -27.25
CA GLY A 291 -7.29 -2.96 -28.03
C GLY A 291 -6.58 -2.14 -29.10
N CYS A 292 -5.34 -2.49 -29.42
CA CYS A 292 -4.68 -1.93 -30.60
C CYS A 292 -5.47 -2.40 -31.83
N LYS A 293 -6.15 -1.48 -32.52
CA LYS A 293 -6.73 -1.75 -33.83
C LYS A 293 -5.57 -2.03 -34.78
N SER A 294 -5.29 -3.30 -35.07
CA SER A 294 -4.49 -3.63 -36.24
C SER A 294 -5.16 -2.96 -37.44
N GLU A 295 -4.39 -2.19 -38.20
CA GLU A 295 -4.92 -1.51 -39.39
C GLU A 295 -5.56 -2.58 -40.29
N LYS A 296 -6.89 -2.59 -40.37
CA LYS A 296 -7.60 -3.38 -41.37
C LYS A 296 -7.10 -2.91 -42.73
N LYS A 297 -6.14 -3.64 -43.29
CA LYS A 297 -5.69 -3.55 -44.68
C LYS A 297 -6.96 -3.54 -45.51
N LYS A 298 -7.30 -2.39 -46.10
CA LYS A 298 -8.46 -2.22 -46.99
C LYS A 298 -8.35 -3.30 -48.07
N ARG A 299 -9.08 -4.42 -47.93
CA ARG A 299 -9.34 -5.32 -49.05
C ARG A 299 -10.10 -4.50 -50.09
N ARG A 300 -9.39 -4.09 -51.14
CA ARG A 300 -9.95 -3.46 -52.33
C ARG A 300 -11.09 -4.35 -52.83
N ARG A 301 -12.29 -3.78 -52.84
CA ARG A 301 -13.51 -4.38 -53.38
C ARG A 301 -13.28 -4.68 -54.87
N GLY A 302 -13.00 -5.93 -55.19
CA GLY A 302 -12.97 -6.44 -56.56
C GLY A 302 -14.39 -6.50 -57.12
N LYS A 303 -14.61 -5.81 -58.24
CA LYS A 303 -15.87 -5.71 -58.97
C LYS A 303 -15.95 -6.84 -60.02
N LYS A 304 -16.93 -7.74 -59.88
CA LYS A 304 -17.56 -8.59 -60.92
C LYS A 304 -18.95 -8.96 -60.34
N GLY A 305 -20.11 -8.84 -60.98
CA GLY A 305 -20.50 -8.63 -62.37
C GLY A 305 -21.51 -9.72 -62.77
N GLY A 306 -22.82 -9.39 -62.78
CA GLY A 306 -23.96 -10.17 -63.34
C GLY A 306 -24.32 -11.48 -62.62
N GLU A 307 -25.53 -12.03 -62.57
CA GLU A 307 -26.85 -11.72 -63.14
C GLU A 307 -27.89 -12.66 -62.47
N THR A 308 -29.13 -12.18 -62.32
CA THR A 308 -30.46 -12.87 -62.32
C THR A 308 -30.71 -14.22 -61.61
N GLY A 309 -31.79 -14.27 -60.82
CA GLY A 309 -32.53 -15.51 -60.54
C GLY A 309 -33.54 -15.39 -59.39
N GLU A 310 -34.84 -15.25 -59.72
CA GLU A 310 -35.97 -15.40 -58.80
C GLU A 310 -36.15 -16.85 -58.36
N GLY A 311 -36.67 -17.08 -57.15
CA GLY A 311 -37.08 -18.43 -56.70
C GLY A 311 -37.58 -18.47 -55.26
N SER A 312 -38.91 -18.45 -55.10
CA SER A 312 -39.67 -18.74 -53.88
C SER A 312 -39.53 -20.19 -53.42
N GLY A 313 -39.55 -20.43 -52.10
CA GLY A 313 -39.75 -21.76 -51.52
C GLY A 313 -39.85 -21.72 -50.00
N GLU A 314 -41.06 -22.00 -49.49
CA GLU A 314 -41.34 -22.29 -48.08
C GLU A 314 -40.75 -23.65 -47.68
N GLY A 315 -40.32 -23.77 -46.43
CA GLY A 315 -39.89 -25.03 -45.80
C GLY A 315 -39.84 -24.87 -44.28
N GLN A 316 -40.59 -25.72 -43.59
CA GLN A 316 -40.83 -25.77 -42.15
C GLN A 316 -39.67 -26.38 -41.35
N GLU A 317 -39.72 -26.07 -40.04
CA GLU A 317 -39.45 -26.94 -38.88
C GLU A 317 -38.14 -26.83 -38.08
N GLU A 318 -38.37 -26.75 -36.75
CA GLU A 318 -37.56 -27.08 -35.58
C GLU A 318 -36.36 -26.20 -35.18
N GLU A 319 -36.56 -25.38 -34.13
CA GLU A 319 -35.50 -25.04 -33.18
C GLU A 319 -35.87 -25.56 -31.78
N GLY A 320 -35.12 -26.59 -31.36
CA GLY A 320 -35.02 -27.05 -29.99
C GLY A 320 -34.25 -26.07 -29.12
N ALA A 321 -34.59 -26.06 -27.84
CA ALA A 321 -34.02 -25.19 -26.82
C ALA A 321 -32.49 -25.34 -26.68
N ALA A 322 -31.75 -24.25 -26.88
CA ALA A 322 -30.34 -24.15 -26.51
C ALA A 322 -30.21 -23.76 -25.04
N ALA A 323 -29.59 -24.64 -24.25
CA ALA A 323 -29.21 -24.39 -22.87
C ALA A 323 -28.08 -23.35 -22.82
N ALA A 324 -28.24 -22.31 -22.01
CA ALA A 324 -27.17 -21.37 -21.69
C ALA A 324 -26.08 -22.09 -20.87
N GLN A 325 -24.88 -22.22 -21.42
CA GLN A 325 -23.70 -22.63 -20.65
C GLN A 325 -23.10 -21.40 -19.95
N GLY A 326 -22.71 -21.59 -18.69
CA GLY A 326 -22.07 -20.58 -17.85
C GLY A 326 -20.66 -20.20 -18.34
N PRO A 327 -20.02 -19.23 -17.68
CA PRO A 327 -18.66 -18.80 -18.04
C PRO A 327 -17.68 -19.98 -18.02
N VAL A 328 -16.78 -20.04 -19.00
CA VAL A 328 -15.76 -21.08 -19.11
C VAL A 328 -14.49 -20.56 -18.42
N GLU A 329 -14.02 -21.33 -17.45
CA GLU A 329 -12.77 -21.11 -16.75
C GLU A 329 -11.60 -21.58 -17.63
N VAL A 330 -10.67 -20.68 -17.90
CA VAL A 330 -9.41 -21.01 -18.58
C VAL A 330 -8.29 -20.88 -17.57
N ILE A 331 -7.66 -22.01 -17.25
CA ILE A 331 -6.49 -22.07 -16.38
C ILE A 331 -5.26 -21.98 -17.29
N LYS A 332 -4.47 -20.91 -17.14
CA LYS A 332 -3.16 -20.76 -17.79
C LYS A 332 -2.07 -21.05 -16.77
N GLU A 333 -1.28 -22.08 -17.04
CA GLU A 333 -0.07 -22.39 -16.29
C GLU A 333 1.13 -21.72 -16.97
N ILE A 334 1.82 -20.83 -16.26
CA ILE A 334 3.07 -20.21 -16.72
C ILE A 334 4.19 -20.74 -15.85
N VAL A 335 5.14 -21.46 -16.45
CA VAL A 335 6.31 -21.98 -15.75
C VAL A 335 7.41 -20.92 -15.83
N THR A 336 7.85 -20.44 -14.67
CA THR A 336 9.00 -19.52 -14.56
C THR A 336 10.34 -20.28 -14.66
N GLU A 337 11.44 -19.56 -14.86
CA GLU A 337 12.78 -20.16 -15.09
C GLU A 337 13.29 -21.02 -13.92
N ASP A 338 12.74 -20.87 -12.71
CA ASP A 338 13.08 -21.69 -11.53
C ASP A 338 12.19 -22.94 -11.36
N GLY A 339 11.29 -23.20 -12.31
CA GLY A 339 10.34 -24.32 -12.27
C GLY A 339 9.06 -24.04 -11.47
N THR A 340 8.85 -22.83 -10.97
CA THR A 340 7.60 -22.45 -10.31
C THR A 340 6.48 -22.30 -11.33
N VAL A 341 5.40 -23.06 -11.14
CA VAL A 341 4.19 -23.03 -11.95
C VAL A 341 3.26 -21.95 -11.40
N MET A 342 3.06 -20.87 -12.16
CA MET A 342 2.07 -19.84 -11.89
C MET A 342 0.74 -20.23 -12.53
N THR A 343 -0.32 -20.35 -11.73
CA THR A 343 -1.65 -20.70 -12.23
C THR A 343 -2.52 -19.45 -12.29
N ILE A 344 -2.81 -18.97 -13.50
CA ILE A 344 -3.69 -17.82 -13.74
C ILE A 344 -5.08 -18.34 -14.12
N LYS A 345 -6.09 -18.01 -13.32
CA LYS A 345 -7.50 -18.29 -13.63
C LYS A 345 -8.09 -17.11 -14.42
N GLU A 346 -8.38 -17.32 -15.70
CA GLU A 346 -9.02 -16.35 -16.59
C GLU A 346 -10.47 -16.76 -16.85
N ILE A 347 -11.44 -15.87 -16.62
CA ILE A 347 -12.87 -16.14 -16.88
C ILE A 347 -13.26 -15.46 -18.20
N ILE A 348 -13.51 -16.26 -19.24
CA ILE A 348 -13.91 -15.75 -20.56
C ILE A 348 -15.44 -15.94 -20.75
N PRO A 349 -16.19 -14.93 -21.23
CA PRO A 349 -17.58 -15.10 -21.62
C PRO A 349 -17.67 -15.99 -22.88
N GLY A 350 -18.45 -17.08 -22.80
CA GLY A 350 -18.57 -18.07 -23.88
C GLY A 350 -18.97 -17.46 -25.22
N THR A 351 -18.14 -17.70 -26.24
CA THR A 351 -18.42 -17.35 -27.65
C THR A 351 -18.61 -18.65 -28.42
N GLN A 352 -19.65 -18.69 -29.27
CA GLN A 352 -20.03 -19.85 -30.08
C GLN A 352 -18.85 -20.30 -30.96
N VAL A 353 -18.56 -21.60 -30.94
CA VAL A 353 -17.56 -22.23 -31.81
C VAL A 353 -18.16 -22.33 -33.21
N GLU A 354 -17.68 -21.51 -34.15
CA GLU A 354 -17.78 -21.82 -35.58
C GLU A 354 -16.60 -22.75 -35.92
N GLU A 355 -16.91 -23.88 -36.57
CA GLU A 355 -15.91 -24.81 -37.10
C GLU A 355 -15.12 -24.11 -38.22
N GLU A 356 -13.82 -23.87 -38.01
CA GLU A 356 -12.90 -23.49 -39.08
C GLU A 356 -12.03 -24.70 -39.47
N SER A 357 -12.00 -24.93 -40.78
CA SER A 357 -11.26 -25.99 -41.47
C SER A 357 -9.79 -25.60 -41.61
N GLU A 358 -8.94 -26.61 -41.53
CA GLU A 358 -7.48 -26.52 -41.65
C GLU A 358 -7.07 -26.04 -43.06
N GLU A 359 -6.54 -24.82 -43.15
CA GLU A 359 -5.65 -24.43 -44.25
C GLU A 359 -4.33 -23.93 -43.64
N GLU A 360 -3.27 -24.69 -43.90
CA GLU A 360 -1.88 -24.35 -43.60
C GLU A 360 -1.45 -23.15 -44.47
N GLU A 361 -1.19 -21.99 -43.87
CA GLU A 361 -0.37 -20.95 -44.49
C GLU A 361 0.81 -20.57 -43.59
N GLU A 362 1.99 -20.63 -44.21
CA GLU A 362 3.32 -20.44 -43.64
C GLU A 362 3.48 -19.08 -42.95
N GLY A 363 4.11 -19.09 -41.78
CA GLY A 363 4.28 -17.93 -40.93
C GLY A 363 5.20 -16.86 -41.53
N GLU A 364 4.66 -15.67 -41.74
CA GLU A 364 5.42 -14.42 -41.60
C GLU A 364 5.24 -13.92 -40.16
N GLU A 365 6.32 -13.91 -39.38
CA GLU A 365 6.41 -13.27 -38.06
C GLU A 365 6.17 -11.76 -38.18
N GLY A 366 4.91 -11.37 -38.22
CA GLY A 366 4.48 -10.02 -37.84
C GLY A 366 4.40 -9.98 -36.32
N ALA A 367 5.40 -9.39 -35.67
CA ALA A 367 5.41 -9.14 -34.23
C ALA A 367 4.13 -8.42 -33.81
N SER A 368 3.14 -9.18 -33.34
CA SER A 368 2.03 -8.65 -32.56
C SER A 368 2.65 -8.01 -31.33
N ALA A 369 2.54 -6.69 -31.20
CA ALA A 369 3.00 -5.99 -30.01
C ALA A 369 2.46 -6.72 -28.78
N ILE A 370 3.35 -7.23 -27.93
CA ILE A 370 2.98 -7.90 -26.68
C ILE A 370 2.15 -6.87 -25.90
N LEU A 371 0.88 -7.18 -25.65
CA LEU A 371 0.02 -6.34 -24.82
C LEU A 371 0.54 -6.50 -23.39
N VAL A 372 1.29 -5.51 -22.93
CA VAL A 372 1.80 -5.52 -21.56
C VAL A 372 0.71 -4.99 -20.65
N GLU A 373 0.32 -5.77 -19.65
CA GLU A 373 -0.65 -5.38 -18.63
C GLU A 373 -0.10 -5.66 -17.24
N PRO A 374 -0.53 -4.90 -16.20
CA PRO A 374 -0.11 -5.20 -14.84
C PRO A 374 -0.70 -6.55 -14.40
N CYS A 375 0.14 -7.38 -13.78
CA CYS A 375 -0.33 -8.63 -13.15
C CYS A 375 -1.32 -8.36 -12.01
N ALA A 376 -2.03 -9.41 -11.61
CA ALA A 376 -2.94 -9.38 -10.49
C ALA A 376 -2.21 -9.00 -9.19
N ARG A 377 -2.78 -8.05 -8.44
CA ARG A 377 -2.10 -7.45 -7.27
C ARG A 377 -3.08 -6.77 -6.33
N SER A 378 -2.70 -6.71 -5.06
CA SER A 378 -3.34 -5.88 -4.05
C SER A 378 -2.37 -4.80 -3.56
N SER A 379 -2.89 -3.83 -2.82
CA SER A 379 -2.15 -2.77 -2.12
C SER A 379 -1.22 -1.92 -3.01
N ALA A 380 -1.47 -1.87 -4.32
CA ALA A 380 -0.72 -1.02 -5.23
C ALA A 380 -0.99 0.47 -4.97
N MET A 381 -0.03 1.31 -5.34
CA MET A 381 -0.20 2.75 -5.31
C MET A 381 -0.77 3.22 -6.65
N ALA A 382 -1.91 3.92 -6.61
CA ALA A 382 -2.55 4.45 -7.80
C ALA A 382 -2.77 5.97 -7.68
N THR A 383 -2.45 6.71 -8.74
CA THR A 383 -2.74 8.14 -8.81
C THR A 383 -3.02 8.58 -10.24
N VAL A 384 -3.80 9.65 -10.42
CA VAL A 384 -4.08 10.22 -11.74
C VAL A 384 -3.43 11.58 -11.87
N LYS A 385 -2.65 11.75 -12.94
CA LYS A 385 -2.02 13.03 -13.26
C LYS A 385 -2.03 13.26 -14.77
N TYR A 386 -2.40 14.48 -15.19
CA TYR A 386 -2.50 14.88 -16.60
C TYR A 386 -3.35 13.93 -17.47
N GLY A 387 -4.40 13.33 -16.89
CA GLY A 387 -5.25 12.38 -17.61
C GLY A 387 -4.63 11.00 -17.83
N LYS A 388 -3.50 10.70 -17.19
CA LYS A 388 -2.87 9.39 -17.13
C LYS A 388 -3.01 8.81 -15.72
N LEU A 389 -3.40 7.54 -15.63
CA LEU A 389 -3.33 6.74 -14.40
C LEU A 389 -1.92 6.17 -14.28
N TYR A 390 -1.31 6.33 -13.12
CA TYR A 390 -0.05 5.69 -12.75
C TYR A 390 -0.35 4.64 -11.69
N LEU A 391 0.18 3.44 -11.87
CA LEU A 391 0.04 2.30 -10.97
C LEU A 391 1.44 1.78 -10.64
N TYR A 392 1.81 1.82 -9.37
CA TYR A 392 3.12 1.40 -8.90
C TYR A 392 3.01 0.27 -7.88
N GLY A 393 3.84 -0.75 -8.08
CA GLY A 393 4.06 -1.82 -7.14
C GLY A 393 2.79 -2.53 -6.69
N GLY A 394 2.73 -2.85 -5.40
CA GLY A 394 1.70 -3.68 -4.79
C GLY A 394 2.28 -5.01 -4.33
N MET A 395 1.40 -5.96 -4.03
CA MET A 395 1.78 -7.28 -3.57
C MET A 395 0.93 -8.36 -4.23
N PHE A 396 1.49 -9.57 -4.34
CA PHE A 396 0.74 -10.79 -4.66
C PHE A 396 1.25 -11.94 -3.80
N GLU A 397 0.44 -12.98 -3.65
CA GLU A 397 0.76 -14.14 -2.82
C GLU A 397 0.58 -15.44 -3.62
N VAL A 398 1.47 -16.41 -3.38
CA VAL A 398 1.40 -17.77 -3.93
C VAL A 398 1.78 -18.76 -2.83
N GLY A 399 0.78 -19.50 -2.33
CA GLY A 399 0.93 -20.30 -1.11
C GLY A 399 1.34 -19.42 0.07
N ASP A 400 2.34 -19.85 0.83
CA ASP A 400 2.84 -19.08 2.00
C ASP A 400 3.83 -17.96 1.62
N ARG A 401 4.03 -17.68 0.34
CA ARG A 401 4.98 -16.67 -0.14
C ARG A 401 4.26 -15.40 -0.58
N GLN A 402 4.70 -14.27 -0.05
CA GLN A 402 4.28 -12.95 -0.45
C GLN A 402 5.38 -12.28 -1.27
N PHE A 403 5.01 -11.58 -2.32
CA PHE A 403 5.91 -10.88 -3.23
C PHE A 403 5.55 -9.40 -3.28
N THR A 404 6.53 -8.52 -3.02
CA THR A 404 6.40 -7.10 -3.29
C THR A 404 6.75 -6.81 -4.75
N LEU A 405 5.94 -5.98 -5.39
CA LEU A 405 6.15 -5.52 -6.76
C LEU A 405 6.76 -4.12 -6.75
N ASN A 406 7.71 -3.88 -7.65
CA ASN A 406 8.41 -2.59 -7.82
C ASN A 406 8.28 -2.01 -9.25
N ASP A 407 7.37 -2.57 -10.04
CA ASP A 407 7.04 -2.12 -11.39
C ASP A 407 6.20 -0.83 -11.38
N LEU A 408 6.24 -0.10 -12.50
CA LEU A 408 5.46 1.13 -12.71
C LEU A 408 4.78 1.09 -14.07
N TYR A 409 3.46 1.19 -14.05
CA TYR A 409 2.62 1.28 -15.24
C TYR A 409 1.95 2.64 -15.37
N CYS A 410 1.62 2.97 -16.60
CA CYS A 410 0.85 4.16 -16.95
C CYS A 410 -0.26 3.83 -17.97
N LEU A 411 -1.44 4.41 -17.79
CA LEU A 411 -2.57 4.27 -18.72
C LEU A 411 -3.15 5.64 -19.07
N ASP A 412 -3.22 5.96 -20.36
CA ASP A 412 -3.90 7.17 -20.85
C ASP A 412 -5.42 7.01 -20.77
N LEU A 413 -6.07 7.79 -19.91
CA LEU A 413 -7.51 7.68 -19.63
C LEU A 413 -8.40 8.26 -20.73
N HIS A 414 -7.84 9.02 -21.67
CA HIS A 414 -8.57 9.51 -22.83
C HIS A 414 -8.55 8.48 -23.96
N LYS A 415 -7.39 7.86 -24.19
CA LYS A 415 -7.22 6.85 -25.23
C LYS A 415 -7.83 5.52 -24.81
N MET A 416 -7.54 5.06 -23.59
CA MET A 416 -7.94 3.75 -23.06
C MET A 416 -7.58 2.63 -24.06
N ASP A 417 -6.38 2.66 -24.63
CA ASP A 417 -5.91 1.76 -25.66
C ASP A 417 -4.97 0.67 -25.12
N GLN A 418 -3.95 1.05 -24.35
CA GLN A 418 -2.96 0.13 -23.79
C GLN A 418 -2.28 0.69 -22.54
N TRP A 419 -1.73 -0.21 -21.71
CA TRP A 419 -0.79 0.19 -20.65
C TRP A 419 0.59 0.45 -21.25
N GLU A 420 1.28 1.46 -20.70
CA GLU A 420 2.67 1.79 -20.93
C GLU A 420 3.46 1.32 -19.71
N VAL A 421 4.46 0.46 -19.89
CA VAL A 421 5.41 0.13 -18.82
C VAL A 421 6.45 1.24 -18.74
N LEU A 422 6.59 1.83 -17.57
CA LEU A 422 7.56 2.90 -17.29
C LEU A 422 8.76 2.38 -16.52
N VAL A 423 8.53 1.43 -15.62
CA VAL A 423 9.55 0.63 -14.94
C VAL A 423 9.11 -0.82 -15.03
N GLU A 424 9.93 -1.64 -15.67
CA GLU A 424 9.73 -3.09 -15.71
C GLU A 424 10.02 -3.70 -14.34
N MET A 425 9.30 -4.75 -13.99
CA MET A 425 9.67 -5.58 -12.85
C MET A 425 11.01 -6.21 -13.16
N ASP A 426 12.06 -5.87 -12.42
CA ASP A 426 13.35 -6.57 -12.54
C ASP A 426 13.32 -7.79 -11.61
N PRO A 427 13.27 -9.03 -12.16
CA PRO A 427 13.24 -10.24 -11.34
C PRO A 427 14.47 -10.36 -10.41
N LYS A 428 15.58 -9.68 -10.74
CA LYS A 428 16.80 -9.67 -9.93
C LYS A 428 16.75 -8.71 -8.75
N THR A 429 15.92 -7.66 -8.84
CA THR A 429 15.67 -6.73 -7.72
C THR A 429 14.63 -7.22 -6.74
N GLN A 430 14.01 -8.38 -7.00
CA GLN A 430 13.41 -9.19 -5.94
C GLN A 430 14.54 -9.82 -5.11
N GLU A 431 15.36 -8.97 -4.51
CA GLU A 431 16.58 -9.35 -3.80
C GLU A 431 16.21 -10.31 -2.66
N TRP A 432 16.51 -11.58 -2.91
CA TRP A 432 16.72 -12.56 -1.88
C TRP A 432 17.95 -12.10 -1.09
N LEU A 433 17.77 -11.74 0.19
CA LEU A 433 18.90 -11.63 1.12
C LEU A 433 19.41 -13.04 1.45
N ASP A 434 20.00 -13.71 0.47
CA ASP A 434 20.74 -14.97 0.62
C ASP A 434 22.14 -14.78 0.03
N ASP A 435 23.06 -14.32 0.88
CA ASP A 435 24.44 -14.83 1.08
C ASP A 435 25.22 -13.77 1.84
N TRP A 436 25.35 -13.95 3.16
CA TRP A 436 26.63 -13.65 3.77
C TRP A 436 27.46 -14.91 3.55
N SER A 437 28.14 -14.96 2.41
CA SER A 437 29.13 -15.98 2.13
C SER A 437 30.22 -15.89 3.19
N ASP A 438 30.27 -16.93 3.99
CA ASP A 438 31.47 -17.42 4.66
C ASP A 438 32.67 -17.26 3.70
N SER A 439 33.54 -16.29 4.01
CA SER A 439 34.89 -16.25 3.48
C SER A 439 35.81 -16.15 4.67
N GLU A 440 36.22 -17.36 5.10
CA GLU A 440 37.40 -17.61 5.91
C GLU A 440 38.62 -16.89 5.29
N ASP A 441 39.45 -16.38 6.20
CA ASP A 441 40.90 -16.21 6.13
C ASP A 441 41.51 -15.50 4.91
N ASP A 442 42.15 -14.36 5.17
CA ASP A 442 43.61 -14.28 4.97
C ASP A 442 44.22 -13.14 5.80
N GLU A 443 45.43 -13.42 6.25
CA GLU A 443 46.22 -12.83 7.33
C GLU A 443 46.75 -11.39 7.09
N GLU A 444 47.46 -10.94 8.14
CA GLU A 444 48.39 -9.80 8.26
C GLU A 444 47.72 -8.51 8.76
N GLY A 445 47.89 -8.09 10.02
CA GLY A 445 49.10 -8.14 10.85
C GLY A 445 49.70 -6.74 10.89
N ASP A 446 49.37 -5.96 11.92
CA ASP A 446 50.34 -5.14 12.65
C ASP A 446 49.66 -4.48 13.85
N GLU A 447 50.02 -5.01 15.02
CA GLU A 447 49.97 -4.33 16.30
C GLU A 447 50.85 -3.08 16.24
N GLU A 448 50.45 -1.98 16.88
CA GLU A 448 51.35 -1.27 17.80
C GLU A 448 50.52 -0.48 18.83
N GLU A 449 50.74 -0.90 20.07
CA GLU A 449 50.36 -0.27 21.32
C GLU A 449 50.96 1.15 21.46
N ALA A 450 50.32 2.02 22.26
CA ALA A 450 50.93 2.50 23.50
C ALA A 450 50.14 3.65 24.17
N LYS A 451 49.55 3.30 25.33
CA LYS A 451 49.82 3.86 26.67
C LYS A 451 49.78 5.39 26.90
N GLY A 452 48.79 5.78 27.69
CA GLY A 452 48.99 5.95 29.14
C GLY A 452 49.08 7.38 29.69
N GLY A 453 48.43 7.61 30.84
CA GLY A 453 48.73 8.75 31.73
C GLY A 453 47.55 9.21 32.57
N ASP A 454 47.43 8.64 33.78
CA ASP A 454 46.65 9.12 34.93
C ASP A 454 46.89 10.60 35.27
N ASP A 455 45.91 11.25 35.91
CA ASP A 455 46.06 11.72 37.30
C ASP A 455 44.72 12.24 37.87
N GLU A 456 44.46 11.81 39.10
CA GLU A 456 43.34 12.11 40.00
C GLU A 456 43.46 13.51 40.65
N GLU A 457 42.33 14.11 41.08
CA GLU A 457 42.11 14.59 42.47
C GLU A 457 40.75 15.34 42.65
N GLU A 458 39.93 14.70 43.50
CA GLU A 458 38.89 15.09 44.48
C GLU A 458 38.10 16.43 44.50
N GLU A 459 36.76 16.23 44.56
CA GLU A 459 35.71 16.75 45.45
C GLU A 459 35.43 18.27 45.65
N SER A 460 34.20 18.68 45.28
CA SER A 460 33.28 19.38 46.18
C SER A 460 31.84 19.42 45.63
N GLU A 461 30.87 18.99 46.44
CA GLU A 461 29.42 18.99 46.19
C GLU A 461 28.81 20.41 46.29
N GLU A 462 28.03 20.84 45.27
CA GLU A 462 26.90 21.78 45.44
C GLU A 462 25.76 21.36 44.48
N GLU A 463 24.59 21.11 45.05
CA GLU A 463 23.37 20.67 44.33
C GLU A 463 22.75 21.79 43.48
N SER A 464 22.59 21.51 42.19
CA SER A 464 21.62 22.15 41.31
C SER A 464 21.09 21.13 40.31
N ASP A 465 19.84 20.66 40.46
CA ASP A 465 19.22 19.76 39.49
C ASP A 465 18.77 20.53 38.24
N GLU A 466 19.72 20.73 37.34
CA GLU A 466 19.51 20.92 35.92
C GLU A 466 18.98 19.58 35.35
N GLN A 467 18.03 19.62 34.40
CA GLN A 467 17.58 18.41 33.72
C GLN A 467 18.66 18.01 32.71
N ASP A 468 19.56 17.16 33.17
CA ASP A 468 20.70 16.60 32.46
C ASP A 468 20.30 15.92 31.14
N GLU A 469 21.02 16.28 30.08
CA GLU A 469 21.30 15.37 28.98
C GLU A 469 22.09 14.18 29.58
N GLU A 470 21.43 13.03 29.77
CA GLU A 470 22.11 11.84 30.30
C GLU A 470 23.16 11.34 29.31
N ASP A 471 24.40 11.78 29.53
CA ASP A 471 25.58 11.36 28.78
C ASP A 471 25.80 9.85 28.99
N HIS A 472 25.63 9.07 27.93
CA HIS A 472 25.89 7.63 27.96
C HIS A 472 27.40 7.38 28.17
N PRO A 473 27.82 6.35 28.95
CA PRO A 473 29.22 6.04 29.12
C PRO A 473 29.88 5.79 27.75
N PRO A 474 30.92 6.56 27.36
CA PRO A 474 31.50 6.42 26.04
C PRO A 474 32.24 5.07 25.91
N VAL A 475 32.28 4.56 24.69
CA VAL A 475 33.12 3.42 24.32
C VAL A 475 34.56 3.90 24.27
N GLN A 476 35.46 3.25 25.01
CA GLN A 476 36.87 3.63 25.00
C GLN A 476 37.57 3.11 23.72
N PRO A 477 38.54 3.83 23.15
CA PRO A 477 39.24 3.38 21.95
C PRO A 477 39.89 2.01 22.14
N GLY A 478 39.47 1.02 21.35
CA GLY A 478 39.98 -0.36 21.42
C GLY A 478 39.41 -1.23 22.54
N GLU A 479 38.41 -0.75 23.28
CA GLU A 479 37.68 -1.55 24.27
C GLU A 479 36.87 -2.65 23.57
N ALA A 480 36.99 -3.91 24.01
CA ALA A 480 36.17 -4.99 23.47
C ALA A 480 34.72 -4.91 24.00
N LEU A 481 33.77 -5.49 23.26
CA LEU A 481 32.35 -5.47 23.63
C LEU A 481 32.11 -6.06 25.03
N GLU A 482 32.80 -7.14 25.37
CA GLU A 482 32.67 -7.80 26.67
C GLU A 482 33.14 -6.89 27.82
N ASP A 483 34.21 -6.13 27.60
CA ASP A 483 34.77 -5.21 28.59
C ASP A 483 33.87 -3.99 28.76
N PHE A 484 33.36 -3.43 27.65
CA PHE A 484 32.39 -2.34 27.68
C PHE A 484 31.10 -2.77 28.40
N GLN A 485 30.56 -3.94 28.07
CA GLN A 485 29.36 -4.47 28.72
C GLN A 485 29.57 -4.70 30.21
N SER A 486 30.71 -5.26 30.61
CA SER A 486 30.98 -5.51 32.02
C SER A 486 31.17 -4.22 32.82
N ARG A 487 31.85 -3.21 32.25
CA ARG A 487 32.07 -1.91 32.89
C ARG A 487 30.80 -1.09 33.00
N THR A 488 29.92 -1.16 32.00
CA THR A 488 28.70 -0.34 31.90
C THR A 488 27.43 -1.09 32.31
N GLU A 489 27.52 -2.35 32.77
CA GLU A 489 26.37 -3.20 33.10
C GLU A 489 25.38 -2.50 34.05
N GLN A 490 25.88 -1.92 35.15
CA GLN A 490 25.01 -1.28 36.15
C GLN A 490 24.25 -0.08 35.58
N TYR A 491 24.88 0.70 34.70
CA TYR A 491 24.26 1.83 34.02
C TYR A 491 23.13 1.36 33.08
N TRP A 492 23.44 0.42 32.18
CA TRP A 492 22.47 -0.04 31.19
C TRP A 492 21.33 -0.87 31.81
N VAL A 493 21.60 -1.62 32.88
CA VAL A 493 20.57 -2.30 33.67
C VAL A 493 19.70 -1.28 34.41
N GLY A 494 20.28 -0.20 34.93
CA GLY A 494 19.54 0.92 35.53
C GLY A 494 18.62 1.63 34.54
N GLN A 495 19.12 1.93 33.34
CA GLN A 495 18.34 2.50 32.24
C GLN A 495 17.22 1.54 31.79
N ALA A 496 17.52 0.25 31.63
CA ALA A 496 16.52 -0.77 31.35
C ALA A 496 15.45 -0.85 32.46
N ARG A 497 15.83 -0.71 33.73
CA ARG A 497 14.92 -0.71 34.90
C ARG A 497 14.00 0.50 34.89
N ALA A 498 14.53 1.68 34.59
CA ALA A 498 13.75 2.92 34.46
C ALA A 498 12.74 2.81 33.30
N ASN A 499 13.17 2.30 32.15
CA ASN A 499 12.33 2.13 30.97
C ASN A 499 11.25 1.04 31.13
N MET A 500 11.56 -0.04 31.85
CA MET A 500 10.63 -1.16 32.05
C MET A 500 9.74 -1.03 33.29
N GLY A 501 10.00 -0.04 34.15
CA GLY A 501 9.30 0.19 35.40
C GLY A 501 9.72 -0.76 36.54
N PRO A 502 9.34 -0.44 37.79
CA PRO A 502 9.81 -1.13 39.00
C PRO A 502 9.33 -2.58 39.14
N GLU A 503 8.25 -2.97 38.45
CA GLU A 503 7.64 -4.31 38.57
C GLU A 503 8.19 -5.36 37.59
N ALA A 504 9.04 -4.98 36.62
CA ALA A 504 9.62 -5.95 35.68
C ALA A 504 10.56 -6.97 36.37
N LYS A 505 10.65 -8.18 35.81
CA LYS A 505 11.50 -9.25 36.36
C LYS A 505 12.98 -8.93 36.15
N ASP A 506 13.81 -9.08 37.17
CA ASP A 506 15.24 -8.73 37.14
C ASP A 506 16.00 -9.44 36.01
N THR A 507 15.69 -10.71 35.73
CA THR A 507 16.30 -11.47 34.62
C THR A 507 15.97 -10.89 33.25
N LYS A 508 14.81 -10.22 33.09
CA LYS A 508 14.42 -9.57 31.84
C LYS A 508 15.09 -8.20 31.73
N VAL A 509 15.19 -7.46 32.83
CA VAL A 509 15.87 -6.16 32.89
C VAL A 509 17.36 -6.31 32.60
N GLN A 510 18.01 -7.35 33.12
CA GLN A 510 19.42 -7.63 32.86
C GLN A 510 19.67 -7.95 31.37
N LYS A 511 18.82 -8.77 30.75
CA LYS A 511 18.90 -9.06 29.31
C LYS A 511 18.72 -7.82 28.43
N VAL A 512 17.78 -6.95 28.81
CA VAL A 512 17.54 -5.68 28.09
C VAL A 512 18.71 -4.72 28.28
N GLY A 513 19.27 -4.62 29.49
CA GLY A 513 20.47 -3.81 29.74
C GLY A 513 21.68 -4.26 28.91
N ILE A 514 21.94 -5.57 28.84
CA ILE A 514 23.02 -6.12 28.01
C ILE A 514 22.78 -5.81 26.52
N ALA A 515 21.54 -5.93 26.06
CA ALA A 515 21.19 -5.59 24.67
C ALA A 515 21.35 -4.09 24.37
N MET A 516 20.95 -3.21 25.30
CA MET A 516 21.13 -1.76 25.18
C MET A 516 22.62 -1.39 25.11
N ALA A 517 23.45 -1.99 25.98
CA ALA A 517 24.89 -1.81 25.97
C ALA A 517 25.51 -2.23 24.63
N LYS A 518 25.08 -3.37 24.08
CA LYS A 518 25.55 -3.88 22.79
C LYS A 518 25.22 -2.94 21.63
N VAL A 519 23.97 -2.50 21.54
CA VAL A 519 23.53 -1.60 20.47
C VAL A 519 24.26 -0.26 20.55
N PHE A 520 24.45 0.28 21.75
CA PHE A 520 25.21 1.53 21.93
C PHE A 520 26.68 1.37 21.54
N TYR A 521 27.31 0.24 21.89
CA TYR A 521 28.69 -0.05 21.52
C TYR A 521 28.88 -0.15 20.00
N GLU A 522 27.94 -0.81 19.30
CA GLU A 522 27.96 -0.96 17.84
C GLU A 522 27.72 0.37 17.09
N ASP A 523 27.04 1.33 17.70
CA ASP A 523 26.75 2.66 17.11
C ASP A 523 27.92 3.65 17.25
N GLN A 524 28.90 3.35 18.11
CA GLN A 524 30.08 4.18 18.37
C GLN A 524 31.38 3.63 17.74
N GLN A 525 31.30 2.48 17.08
CA GLN A 525 32.35 1.86 16.26
C GLN A 525 32.16 2.22 14.78
#